data_AF-A0A4V5N0T8-F1
#
_entry.id   AF-A0A4V5N0T8-F1
#
_cell.length_a   1.000
_cell.length_b   1.000
_cell.length_c   1.000
_cell.angle_alpha   90.00
_cell.angle_beta   90.00
_cell.angle_gamma   90.00
#
_symmetry.space_group_name_H-M   'P 1'
#
loop_
_entity.id
_entity.type
_entity.pdbx_description
1 polymer ?
#
loop_
_entity_poly.entity_id
_entity_poly.type
_entity_poly.pdbx_seq_one_letter_code
_entity_poly.pdbx_strand_id
1 'polypeptide(L)' 'MTHSPINWQKSSYSSGGDGNDCLELAATSGIIHLRESDAPDAVLIMSAKELRAFMRSLKAGEFDPGIAHDV' A
#
# COMPACT_ATOMS: atom_id res chain seq x y z
N MET A 1 11.24 -20.12 19.48
CA MET A 1 10.00 -19.55 18.94
C MET A 1 10.30 -19.14 17.51
N THR A 2 9.81 -19.89 16.53
CA THR A 2 10.03 -19.58 15.11
C THR A 2 9.07 -18.48 14.71
N HIS A 3 9.55 -17.23 14.67
CA HIS A 3 8.82 -16.16 14.00
C HIS A 3 8.83 -16.52 12.50
N SER A 4 7.66 -16.85 11.94
CA SER A 4 7.59 -17.06 10.49
C SER A 4 7.92 -15.72 9.83
N PRO A 5 8.94 -15.65 8.94
CA PRO A 5 9.32 -14.40 8.32
C PRO A 5 8.15 -13.86 7.50
N ILE A 6 7.76 -12.61 7.75
CA ILE A 6 6.75 -11.91 6.97
C ILE A 6 7.26 -11.82 5.53
N ASN A 7 6.49 -12.36 4.58
CA ASN A 7 6.86 -12.39 3.17
C ASN A 7 6.35 -11.12 2.46
N TRP A 8 7.24 -10.15 2.27
CA TRP A 8 6.94 -8.88 1.62
C TRP A 8 6.99 -9.01 0.09
N GLN A 9 5.97 -8.48 -0.58
CA GLN A 9 5.87 -8.38 -2.02
C GLN A 9 5.97 -6.90 -2.43
N LYS A 10 7.01 -6.57 -3.18
CA LYS A 10 7.20 -5.24 -3.80
C LYS A 10 6.26 -5.05 -4.98
N SER A 11 5.77 -3.83 -5.20
CA SER A 11 4.97 -3.51 -6.38
C SER A 11 5.77 -3.63 -7.67
N SER A 12 5.16 -4.12 -8.75
CA SER A 12 5.79 -4.13 -10.08
C SER A 12 5.89 -2.73 -10.70
N TYR A 13 5.14 -1.76 -10.17
CA TYR A 13 5.23 -0.35 -10.58
C TYR A 13 6.42 0.38 -9.94
N SER A 14 7.12 -0.29 -9.02
CA SER A 14 8.31 0.22 -8.35
C SER A 14 9.60 0.05 -9.16
N SER A 15 9.52 -0.45 -10.40
CA SER A 15 10.66 -0.55 -11.31
C SER A 15 10.50 0.44 -12.47
N GLY A 16 11.21 1.58 -12.41
CA GLY A 16 11.35 2.46 -13.58
C GLY A 16 11.20 3.96 -13.35
N GLY A 17 12.01 4.57 -12.47
CA GLY A 17 12.14 6.03 -12.36
C GLY A 17 12.94 6.46 -11.12
N ASP A 18 13.31 7.75 -11.05
CA ASP A 18 14.06 8.37 -9.94
C ASP A 18 13.26 8.46 -8.61
N GLY A 19 12.13 7.77 -8.50
CA GLY A 19 11.30 7.69 -7.29
C GLY A 19 11.55 6.38 -6.55
N ASN A 20 12.25 6.45 -5.42
CA ASN A 20 12.59 5.29 -4.57
C ASN A 20 11.44 4.85 -3.65
N ASP A 21 10.26 5.47 -3.75
CA ASP A 21 9.13 5.31 -2.85
C ASP A 21 8.30 4.08 -3.25
N CYS A 22 8.90 2.91 -3.05
CA CYS A 22 8.30 1.66 -3.46
C CYS A 22 7.37 1.14 -2.36
N LEU A 23 6.12 0.83 -2.71
CA LEU A 23 5.20 0.16 -1.78
C LEU A 23 5.46 -1.34 -1.72
N GLU A 24 5.39 -1.89 -0.50
CA GLU A 24 5.50 -3.32 -0.21
C GLU A 24 4.31 -3.79 0.62
N LEU A 25 3.78 -4.97 0.30
CA LEU A 25 2.67 -5.59 1.03
C LEU A 25 3.04 -6.98 1.55
N ALA A 26 2.52 -7.35 2.71
CA ALA A 26 2.58 -8.73 3.21
C ALA A 26 1.24 -9.16 3.80
N ALA A 27 0.83 -10.40 3.51
CA ALA A 27 -0.40 -10.98 4.03
C ALA A 27 -0.11 -12.05 5.08
N THR A 28 -0.74 -11.93 6.25
CA THR A 28 -0.65 -12.93 7.33
C THR A 28 -2.04 -13.15 7.92
N SER A 29 -2.60 -14.35 7.73
CA SER A 29 -3.87 -14.77 8.36
C SER A 29 -5.02 -13.73 8.28
N GLY A 30 -5.22 -13.12 7.12
CA GLY A 30 -6.30 -12.14 6.87
C GLY A 30 -5.95 -10.68 7.19
N ILE A 31 -4.78 -10.45 7.79
CA ILE A 31 -4.18 -9.14 8.01
C ILE A 31 -3.24 -8.80 6.85
N ILE A 32 -3.28 -7.54 6.43
CA ILE A 32 -2.37 -6.94 5.48
C ILE A 32 -1.46 -5.97 6.24
N HIS A 33 -0.18 -6.07 5.95
CA HIS A 33 0.84 -5.10 6.30
C HIS A 33 1.20 -4.33 5.04
N LEU A 34 1.23 -3.01 5.12
CA LEU A 34 1.63 -2.11 4.04
C LEU A 34 2.74 -1.20 4.58
N ARG A 35 3.79 -1.00 3.79
CA ARG A 35 4.86 -0.05 4.11
C ARG A 35 5.50 0.51 2.84
N GLU A 36 6.25 1.58 3.03
CA GLU A 36 7.17 2.11 2.03
C GLU A 36 8.56 1.48 2.19
N SER A 37 9.28 1.33 1.09
CA SER A 37 10.59 0.67 1.05
C SER A 37 11.69 1.49 1.71
N ASP A 38 11.55 2.82 1.78
CA ASP A 38 12.49 3.75 2.40
C ASP A 38 12.14 4.05 3.87
N ALA A 39 10.92 3.75 4.29
CA ALA A 39 10.45 3.76 5.69
C ALA A 39 9.99 2.36 6.16
N PRO A 40 10.88 1.34 6.19
CA PRO A 40 10.50 -0.06 6.41
C PRO A 40 9.92 -0.37 7.80
N ASP A 41 10.13 0.53 8.77
CA ASP A 41 9.62 0.42 10.14
C ASP A 41 8.23 1.05 10.32
N ALA A 42 7.79 1.88 9.36
CA ALA A 42 6.47 2.51 9.36
C ALA A 42 5.45 1.58 8.69
N VAL A 43 4.92 0.62 9.46
CA VAL A 43 3.98 -0.39 8.95
C VAL A 43 2.54 -0.04 9.28
N LEU A 44 1.72 0.15 8.24
CA LEU A 44 0.27 0.23 8.35
C LEU A 44 -0.33 -1.18 8.37
N ILE A 45 -1.14 -1.47 9.39
CA ILE A 45 -1.82 -2.77 9.56
C ILE A 45 -3.31 -2.58 9.32
N MET A 46 -3.88 -3.38 8.43
CA MET A 46 -5.32 -3.37 8.14
C MET A 46 -5.81 -4.76 7.74
N SER A 47 -7.11 -5.00 7.81
CA SER A 47 -7.71 -6.21 7.27
C SER A 47 -7.71 -6.21 5.75
N ALA A 48 -7.77 -7.41 5.14
CA ALA A 48 -7.98 -7.53 3.70
C ALA A 48 -9.32 -6.94 3.21
N LYS A 49 -10.29 -6.70 4.10
CA LYS A 49 -11.56 -6.05 3.75
C LYS A 49 -11.37 -4.53 3.65
N GLU A 50 -10.66 -3.94 4.59
CA GLU A 50 -10.34 -2.51 4.60
C GLU A 50 -9.47 -2.13 3.41
N LEU A 51 -8.42 -2.90 3.10
CA LEU A 51 -7.59 -2.65 1.91
C LEU A 51 -8.44 -2.63 0.64
N ARG A 52 -9.36 -3.59 0.47
CA ARG A 52 -10.25 -3.63 -0.70
C ARG A 52 -11.17 -2.42 -0.76
N ALA A 53 -11.65 -1.93 0.39
CA ALA A 53 -12.47 -0.73 0.44
C ALA A 53 -11.66 0.51 0.07
N PHE A 54 -10.47 0.67 0.66
CA PHE A 54 -9.54 1.74 0.37
C PHE A 54 -9.19 1.81 -1.13
N MET A 55 -8.83 0.68 -1.74
CA MET A 55 -8.54 0.61 -3.18
C MET A 55 -9.74 0.99 -4.06
N ARG A 56 -10.98 0.76 -3.61
CA ARG A 56 -12.17 1.21 -4.35
C ARG A 56 -12.36 2.71 -4.23
N SER A 57 -12.18 3.29 -3.04
CA SER A 57 -12.24 4.73 -2.82
C SER A 57 -11.18 5.49 -3.62
N LEU A 58 -9.94 4.98 -3.68
CA LEU A 58 -8.88 5.53 -4.55
C LEU A 58 -9.31 5.55 -6.02
N LYS A 59 -9.83 4.44 -6.54
CA LYS A 59 -10.31 4.36 -7.93
C LYS A 59 -11.53 5.24 -8.22
N ALA A 60 -12.31 5.56 -7.20
CA ALA A 60 -13.44 6.47 -7.29
C ALA A 60 -13.02 7.95 -7.26
N GLY A 61 -11.73 8.24 -7.06
CA GLY A 61 -11.22 9.61 -6.97
C GLY A 61 -11.60 10.31 -5.66
N GLU A 62 -11.99 9.55 -4.62
CA GLU A 62 -12.45 10.12 -3.33
C GLU A 62 -11.36 10.95 -2.62
N PHE A 63 -10.09 10.66 -2.93
CA PHE A 63 -8.92 11.32 -2.36
C PHE A 63 -8.21 12.24 -3.36
N ASP A 64 -8.76 12.44 -4.56
CA ASP A 64 -8.19 13.40 -5.49
C ASP A 64 -8.47 14.80 -4.93
N PRO A 65 -7.46 15.68 -4.75
CA PRO A 65 -7.61 16.97 -4.07
C PRO A 65 -8.40 18.03 -4.87
N GLY A 66 -9.31 17.58 -5.75
CA GLY A 66 -10.06 18.39 -6.69
C GLY A 66 -9.33 18.47 -8.02
N ILE A 67 -9.89 17.81 -9.03
CA ILE A 67 -9.94 18.44 -10.35
C ILE A 67 -10.68 19.75 -10.08
N ALA A 68 -9.96 20.86 -9.99
CA ALA A 68 -10.58 22.14 -10.25
C ALA A 68 -11.10 22.04 -11.69
N HIS A 69 -12.37 21.66 -11.85
CA HIS A 69 -13.09 21.93 -13.08
C HIS A 69 -13.14 23.45 -13.15
N ASP A 70 -12.20 24.00 -13.90
CA ASP A 70 -12.28 25.35 -14.44
C ASP A 70 -13.64 25.48 -15.14
N VAL A 71 -14.53 26.27 -14.53
CA VAL A 71 -15.76 26.82 -15.12
C VAL A 71 -15.63 28.33 -15.14
#